data_AF-A0A8J5HBJ4-F1
#
_entry.id   AF-A0A8J5HBJ4-F1
#
_cell.length_a   1.000
_cell.length_b   1.000
_cell.length_c   1.000
_cell.angle_alpha   90.00
_cell.angle_beta   90.00
_cell.angle_gamma   90.00
#
_symmetry.space_group_name_H-M   'P 1'
#
loop_
_entity.id
_entity.type
_entity.pdbx_description
1 polymer ?
#
loop_
_entity_poly.entity_id
_entity_poly.type
_entity_poly.pdbx_seq_one_letter_code
_entity_poly.pdbx_strand_id
1 'polypeptide(L)'
;MRLNRSLKELSFKICNQEHAVYTRGKREASILVGVYVDDLIVTGRSTEGINKFKQQMMTEFEMSDLGLLSYYLGIEVEQQKSRILLRQSAYAKKILSQFQMADCNATKQPMEPKTPLHKDLEGTPIDATEYRRIIGCLRYLLHTRPDLSYSVGMASRYMEKPTSMHHKVVKQILRYLKGTIYFGLAYTKGPQEISIFGYSDSDLAGDLDGRKSTSGMAFYFNESLVSWNSQKQKTVALSSCEAEFMAATTAACQALWLRSLVSELTGEEPKPVTLFVDNRSAIALMKNPVFHGRSKHIDTKFHFIRECVEKGQIMVEFINTGEQRADALTKALPGVKLAAMRQLLGIRDLQSCPD
;
A
#
# COMPACT_ATOMS: atom_id res chain seq x y z
N MET A 1 -27.14 0.78 10.34
CA MET A 1 -28.25 -0.13 9.91
C MET A 1 -29.22 0.52 8.92
N ARG A 2 -29.64 1.79 9.12
CA ARG A 2 -30.56 2.50 8.20
C ARG A 2 -30.02 2.64 6.77
N LEU A 3 -28.80 3.18 6.61
CA LEU A 3 -28.17 3.34 5.29
C LEU A 3 -28.13 2.04 4.46
N ASN A 4 -27.70 0.93 5.07
CA ASN A 4 -27.66 -0.37 4.40
C ASN A 4 -29.05 -0.80 3.88
N ARG A 5 -30.12 -0.56 4.65
CA ARG A 5 -31.49 -0.88 4.24
C ARG A 5 -31.89 -0.05 3.01
N SER A 6 -31.70 1.26 3.07
CA SER A 6 -32.04 2.17 1.97
C SER A 6 -31.25 1.87 0.70
N LEU A 7 -29.95 1.57 0.81
CA LEU A 7 -29.13 1.16 -0.34
C LEU A 7 -29.65 -0.15 -0.96
N LYS A 8 -30.04 -1.14 -0.15
CA LYS A 8 -30.64 -2.39 -0.65
C LYS A 8 -31.98 -2.15 -1.35
N GLU A 9 -32.83 -1.26 -0.83
CA GLU A 9 -34.09 -0.84 -1.48
C GLU A 9 -33.82 -0.17 -2.84
N LEU A 10 -32.72 0.58 -2.95
CA LEU A 10 -32.21 1.13 -4.21
C LEU A 10 -31.49 0.11 -5.10
N SER A 11 -31.61 -1.19 -4.81
CA SER A 11 -31.02 -2.32 -5.54
C SER A 11 -29.48 -2.38 -5.51
N PHE A 12 -28.85 -1.79 -4.49
CA PHE A 12 -27.42 -2.02 -4.23
C PHE A 12 -27.19 -3.35 -3.52
N LYS A 13 -26.05 -3.97 -3.83
CA LYS A 13 -25.51 -5.14 -3.14
C LYS A 13 -24.23 -4.76 -2.43
N ILE A 14 -24.02 -5.31 -1.24
CA ILE A 14 -22.75 -5.17 -0.52
C ILE A 14 -21.71 -6.03 -1.23
N CYS A 15 -20.52 -5.49 -1.44
CA CYS A 15 -19.38 -6.26 -1.92
C CYS A 15 -18.91 -7.24 -0.83
N ASN A 16 -18.78 -8.51 -1.18
CA ASN A 16 -18.37 -9.55 -0.24
C ASN A 16 -16.88 -9.43 0.13
N GLN A 17 -16.06 -8.90 -0.78
CA GLN A 17 -14.63 -8.69 -0.54
C GLN A 17 -14.32 -7.42 0.24
N GLU A 18 -15.22 -6.43 0.21
CA GLU A 18 -15.10 -5.15 0.92
C GLU A 18 -16.48 -4.65 1.35
N HIS A 19 -16.84 -4.87 2.63
CA HIS A 19 -18.16 -4.56 3.16
C HIS A 19 -18.48 -3.06 3.22
N ALA A 20 -17.47 -2.19 3.11
CA ALA A 20 -17.66 -0.75 2.97
C ALA A 20 -18.08 -0.33 1.55
N VAL A 21 -18.07 -1.23 0.57
CA VAL A 21 -18.40 -0.94 -0.83
C VAL A 21 -19.72 -1.58 -1.24
N TYR A 22 -20.55 -0.79 -1.93
CA TYR A 22 -21.82 -1.21 -2.49
C TYR A 22 -21.78 -1.06 -4.01
N THR A 23 -22.41 -2.00 -4.71
CA THR A 23 -22.47 -2.04 -6.17
C THR A 23 -23.91 -2.12 -6.66
N ARG A 24 -24.23 -1.41 -7.74
CA ARG A 24 -25.53 -1.47 -8.43
C ARG A 24 -25.33 -1.48 -9.94
N GLY A 25 -26.14 -2.26 -10.65
CA GLY A 25 -26.08 -2.36 -12.11
C GLY A 25 -24.92 -3.21 -12.61
N LYS A 26 -24.73 -3.23 -13.94
CA LYS A 26 -23.61 -3.89 -14.62
C LYS A 26 -23.10 -3.00 -15.75
N ARG A 27 -21.81 -3.10 -16.09
CA ARG A 27 -21.17 -2.40 -17.21
C ARG A 27 -21.51 -0.89 -17.21
N GLU A 28 -22.17 -0.37 -18.23
CA GLU A 28 -22.47 1.06 -18.40
C GLU A 28 -23.43 1.64 -17.35
N ALA A 29 -24.25 0.81 -16.73
CA ALA A 29 -25.14 1.23 -15.65
C ALA A 29 -24.50 1.06 -14.25
N SER A 30 -23.21 0.70 -14.18
CA SER A 30 -22.57 0.42 -12.89
C SER A 30 -22.39 1.69 -12.06
N ILE A 31 -22.79 1.60 -10.79
CA ILE A 31 -22.55 2.60 -9.76
C ILE A 31 -21.92 1.88 -8.57
N LEU A 32 -20.82 2.45 -8.10
CA LEU A 32 -20.09 2.01 -6.91
C LEU A 32 -20.24 3.09 -5.84
N VAL A 33 -20.52 2.66 -4.61
CA VAL A 33 -20.60 3.54 -3.45
C VAL A 33 -19.66 3.02 -2.38
N GLY A 34 -18.66 3.82 -2.01
CA GLY A 34 -17.83 3.59 -0.84
C GLY A 34 -18.40 4.33 0.37
N VAL A 35 -18.47 3.66 1.51
CA VAL A 35 -19.03 4.20 2.75
C VAL A 35 -17.94 4.29 3.81
N TYR A 36 -17.78 5.46 4.43
CA TYR A 36 -16.96 5.62 5.62
C TYR A 36 -17.65 6.52 6.63
N VAL A 37 -18.12 5.91 7.73
CA VAL A 37 -18.89 6.62 8.77
C VAL A 37 -20.05 7.40 8.13
N ASP A 38 -19.95 8.73 8.04
CA ASP A 38 -20.99 9.61 7.51
C ASP A 38 -20.71 10.05 6.05
N ASP A 39 -19.52 9.74 5.52
CA ASP A 39 -19.10 10.12 4.17
C ASP A 39 -19.39 9.02 3.15
N LEU A 40 -19.90 9.44 1.98
CA LEU A 40 -20.16 8.56 0.83
C LEU A 40 -19.35 9.02 -0.39
N ILE A 41 -18.52 8.12 -0.92
CA ILE A 41 -17.92 8.30 -2.24
C ILE A 41 -18.77 7.57 -3.26
N VAL A 42 -19.15 8.23 -4.35
CA VAL A 42 -19.91 7.63 -5.44
C VAL A 42 -19.13 7.75 -6.73
N THR A 43 -19.03 6.65 -7.47
CA THR A 43 -18.45 6.63 -8.83
C THR A 43 -19.25 5.70 -9.74
N GLY A 44 -19.10 5.85 -11.06
CA GLY A 44 -19.85 5.10 -12.04
C GLY A 44 -19.59 5.58 -13.47
N ARG A 45 -20.11 4.86 -14.46
CA ARG A 45 -19.92 5.22 -15.89
C ARG A 45 -20.92 6.26 -16.40
N SER A 46 -22.09 6.37 -15.78
CA SER A 46 -23.14 7.31 -16.16
C SER A 46 -23.26 8.46 -15.16
N THR A 47 -22.94 9.67 -15.59
CA THR A 47 -23.14 10.90 -14.80
C THR A 47 -24.61 11.10 -14.42
N GLU A 48 -25.53 10.79 -15.34
CA GLU A 48 -26.98 10.83 -15.06
C GLU A 48 -27.36 9.84 -13.96
N GLY A 49 -26.83 8.60 -14.03
CA GLY A 49 -27.06 7.58 -13.01
C GLY A 49 -26.53 7.99 -11.62
N ILE A 50 -25.36 8.62 -11.57
CA ILE A 50 -24.79 9.18 -10.34
C ILE A 50 -25.67 10.30 -9.80
N ASN A 51 -26.07 11.26 -10.64
CA ASN A 51 -26.91 12.39 -10.21
C ASN A 51 -28.27 11.94 -9.70
N LYS A 52 -28.90 10.97 -10.38
CA LYS A 52 -30.15 10.35 -9.93
C LYS A 52 -29.98 9.68 -8.57
N PHE A 53 -28.89 8.95 -8.37
CA PHE A 53 -28.58 8.34 -7.07
C PHE A 53 -28.38 9.39 -5.97
N LYS A 54 -27.62 10.46 -6.24
CA LYS A 54 -27.43 11.55 -5.29
C LYS A 54 -28.76 12.18 -4.86
N GLN A 55 -29.66 12.45 -5.81
CA GLN A 55 -31.00 12.98 -5.51
C GLN A 55 -31.83 12.03 -4.62
N GLN A 56 -31.82 10.73 -4.93
CA GLN A 56 -32.48 9.71 -4.11
C GLN A 56 -31.96 9.72 -2.67
N MET A 57 -30.64 9.80 -2.49
CA MET A 57 -30.01 9.82 -1.17
C MET A 57 -30.31 11.10 -0.38
N MET A 58 -30.26 12.27 -1.03
CA MET A 58 -30.62 13.56 -0.40
C MET A 58 -32.11 13.68 -0.03
N THR A 59 -32.98 12.85 -0.61
CA THR A 59 -34.41 12.81 -0.25
C THR A 59 -34.65 11.97 1.00
N GLU A 60 -33.90 10.88 1.16
CA GLU A 60 -34.03 9.95 2.30
C GLU A 60 -33.20 10.37 3.52
N PHE A 61 -32.06 11.04 3.29
CA PHE A 61 -31.09 11.42 4.32
C PHE A 61 -30.82 12.92 4.27
N GLU A 62 -30.62 13.50 5.46
CA GLU A 62 -30.08 14.86 5.59
C GLU A 62 -28.59 14.83 5.23
N MET A 63 -28.29 15.09 3.95
CA MET A 63 -26.92 15.10 3.43
C MET A 63 -26.76 16.14 2.33
N SER A 64 -25.52 16.56 2.10
CA SER A 64 -25.18 17.53 1.05
C SER A 64 -24.29 16.89 -0.01
N ASP A 65 -24.50 17.26 -1.28
CA ASP A 65 -23.57 16.94 -2.35
C ASP A 65 -22.37 17.89 -2.31
N LEU A 66 -21.19 17.37 -2.00
CA LEU A 66 -19.93 18.13 -1.97
C LEU A 66 -19.30 18.27 -3.37
N GLY A 67 -19.95 17.77 -4.41
CA GLY A 67 -19.49 17.86 -5.79
C GLY A 67 -18.47 16.78 -6.15
N LEU A 68 -17.48 17.15 -6.95
CA LEU A 68 -16.39 16.26 -7.35
C LEU A 68 -15.44 16.03 -6.17
N LEU A 69 -15.08 14.78 -5.89
CA LEU A 69 -14.21 14.42 -4.76
C LEU A 69 -12.89 15.22 -4.82
N SER A 70 -12.72 16.11 -3.85
CA SER A 70 -11.55 16.99 -3.72
C SER A 70 -10.76 16.74 -2.44
N TYR A 71 -11.40 16.14 -1.43
CA TYR A 71 -10.78 15.78 -0.17
C TYR A 71 -11.51 14.58 0.44
N TYR A 72 -10.78 13.61 0.97
CA TYR A 72 -11.36 12.44 1.65
C TYR A 72 -10.41 11.92 2.71
N LEU A 73 -10.88 11.83 3.96
CA LEU A 73 -10.11 11.29 5.08
C LEU A 73 -8.66 11.79 5.09
N GLY A 74 -8.47 13.11 5.08
CA GLY A 74 -7.14 13.71 5.16
C GLY A 74 -6.30 13.64 3.89
N ILE A 75 -6.85 13.10 2.80
CA ILE A 75 -6.20 12.98 1.49
C ILE A 75 -6.81 14.01 0.53
N GLU A 76 -5.96 14.85 -0.03
CA GLU A 76 -6.29 15.79 -1.09
C GLU A 76 -6.40 15.01 -2.40
N VAL A 77 -7.50 15.20 -3.12
CA VAL A 77 -7.80 14.54 -4.39
C VAL A 77 -7.92 15.60 -5.46
N GLU A 78 -7.11 15.51 -6.50
CA GLU A 78 -7.22 16.36 -7.68
C GLU A 78 -7.62 15.50 -8.87
N GLN A 79 -8.79 15.79 -9.45
CA GLN A 79 -9.33 15.03 -10.57
C GLN A 79 -9.22 15.85 -11.85
N GLN A 80 -8.43 15.33 -12.79
CA GLN A 80 -8.23 15.89 -14.12
C GLN A 80 -8.86 14.96 -15.16
N LYS A 81 -8.96 15.42 -16.42
CA LYS A 81 -9.62 14.65 -17.50
C LYS A 81 -9.04 13.25 -17.73
N SER A 82 -7.73 13.08 -17.52
CA SER A 82 -7.01 11.82 -17.78
C SER A 82 -6.28 11.26 -16.54
N ARG A 83 -6.36 11.95 -15.40
CA ARG A 83 -5.55 11.67 -14.22
C ARG A 83 -6.30 11.93 -12.92
N ILE A 84 -5.99 11.17 -11.88
CA ILE A 84 -6.37 11.46 -10.49
C ILE A 84 -5.09 11.54 -9.67
N LEU A 85 -4.90 12.63 -8.94
CA LEU A 85 -3.73 12.83 -8.10
C LEU A 85 -4.16 12.76 -6.63
N LEU A 86 -3.44 11.97 -5.83
CA LEU A 86 -3.67 11.83 -4.40
C LEU A 86 -2.45 12.35 -3.63
N ARG A 87 -2.66 13.33 -2.73
CA ARG A 87 -1.60 13.93 -1.93
C ARG A 87 -2.05 14.21 -0.50
N GLN A 88 -1.09 14.45 0.39
CA GLN A 88 -1.32 14.81 1.79
C GLN A 88 -0.43 16.00 2.18
N SER A 89 -0.34 17.00 1.31
CA SER A 89 0.59 18.13 1.43
C SER A 89 0.26 19.04 2.62
N ALA A 90 -1.01 19.34 2.86
CA ALA A 90 -1.46 20.09 4.03
C ALA A 90 -1.10 19.34 5.32
N TYR A 91 -1.32 18.03 5.34
CA TYR A 91 -0.99 17.18 6.47
C TYR A 91 0.52 17.09 6.72
N ALA A 92 1.32 16.96 5.66
CA ALA A 92 2.78 16.97 5.75
C ALA A 92 3.31 18.28 6.35
N LYS A 93 2.80 19.45 5.90
CA LYS A 93 3.16 20.76 6.46
C LYS A 93 2.77 20.88 7.94
N LYS A 94 1.58 20.38 8.32
CA LYS A 94 1.11 20.34 9.70
C LYS A 94 2.06 19.52 10.59
N ILE A 95 2.44 18.31 10.17
CA ILE A 95 3.39 17.45 10.89
C ILE A 95 4.73 18.18 11.08
N LEU A 96 5.29 18.74 10.01
CA LEU A 96 6.58 19.42 10.08
C LEU A 96 6.54 20.59 11.07
N SER A 97 5.46 21.38 11.09
CA SER A 97 5.29 22.47 12.04
C SER A 97 5.12 21.95 13.48
N GLN A 98 4.28 20.93 13.67
CA GLN A 98 3.98 20.32 14.97
C GLN A 98 5.21 19.75 15.68
N PHE A 99 6.21 19.30 14.93
CA PHE A 99 7.44 18.72 15.48
C PHE A 99 8.68 19.61 15.25
N GLN A 100 8.49 20.91 14.99
CA GLN A 100 9.57 21.89 14.83
C GLN A 100 10.59 21.53 13.72
N MET A 101 10.09 20.92 12.65
CA MET A 101 10.86 20.52 11.46
C MET A 101 10.49 21.34 10.21
N ALA A 102 9.72 22.43 10.37
CA ALA A 102 9.30 23.28 9.26
C ALA A 102 10.50 23.90 8.52
N ASP A 103 11.53 24.33 9.24
CA ASP A 103 12.72 25.01 8.69
C ASP A 103 13.96 24.10 8.62
N CYS A 104 13.77 22.79 8.74
CA CYS A 104 14.89 21.85 8.66
C CYS A 104 15.43 21.72 7.23
N ASN A 105 16.71 21.38 7.10
CA ASN A 105 17.32 21.04 5.81
C ASN A 105 16.75 19.73 5.27
N ALA A 106 16.30 19.71 4.02
CA ALA A 106 15.80 18.49 3.39
C ALA A 106 16.88 17.40 3.19
N THR A 107 16.44 16.16 3.00
CA THR A 107 17.29 15.02 2.57
C THR A 107 16.70 14.32 1.36
N LYS A 108 17.54 13.60 0.61
CA LYS A 108 17.13 12.84 -0.59
C LYS A 108 16.51 11.47 -0.29
N GLN A 109 16.67 10.98 0.94
CA GLN A 109 16.19 9.67 1.38
C GLN A 109 15.69 9.73 2.83
N PRO A 110 14.65 8.96 3.20
CA PRO A 110 14.04 8.97 4.53
C PRO A 110 14.88 8.23 5.58
N MET A 111 15.80 7.37 5.16
CA MET A 111 16.69 6.60 6.03
C MET A 111 17.98 6.29 5.27
N GLU A 112 19.13 6.37 5.94
CA GLU A 112 20.41 5.97 5.34
C GLU A 112 20.45 4.45 5.12
N PRO A 113 20.92 3.97 3.96
CA PRO A 113 21.18 2.55 3.74
C PRO A 113 22.11 1.96 4.81
N LYS A 114 21.80 0.74 5.26
CA LYS A 114 22.59 0.02 6.27
C LYS A 114 22.72 0.76 7.61
N THR A 115 21.82 1.69 7.93
CA THR A 115 21.74 2.25 9.29
C THR A 115 21.55 1.12 10.30
N PRO A 116 22.47 0.90 11.25
CA PRO A 116 22.27 -0.08 12.29
C PRO A 116 21.18 0.45 13.23
N LEU A 117 20.07 -0.27 13.33
CA LEU A 117 18.98 0.03 14.26
C LEU A 117 18.71 -1.23 15.08
N HIS A 118 18.84 -1.09 16.40
CA HIS A 118 18.67 -2.15 17.39
C HIS A 118 18.10 -1.53 18.67
N LYS A 119 17.73 -2.34 19.68
CA LYS A 119 17.10 -1.87 20.93
C LYS A 119 17.87 -0.79 21.71
N ASP A 120 19.16 -0.59 21.41
CA ASP A 120 20.01 0.44 22.00
C ASP A 120 19.89 0.53 23.54
N LEU A 121 20.10 -0.60 24.23
CA LEU A 121 19.81 -0.75 25.68
C LEU A 121 20.58 0.23 26.57
N GLU A 122 21.76 0.68 26.13
CA GLU A 122 22.62 1.66 26.82
C GLU A 122 22.46 3.09 26.26
N GLY A 123 21.60 3.26 25.26
CA GLY A 123 21.37 4.55 24.61
C GLY A 123 20.57 5.50 25.48
N THR A 124 20.73 6.80 25.22
CA THR A 124 19.99 7.85 25.94
C THR A 124 18.49 7.74 25.64
N PRO A 125 17.64 7.42 26.62
CA PRO A 125 16.19 7.33 26.43
C PRO A 125 15.59 8.67 26.00
N ILE A 126 14.49 8.61 25.26
CA ILE A 126 13.69 9.79 24.92
C ILE A 126 12.23 9.57 25.31
N ASP A 127 11.40 10.62 25.23
CA ASP A 127 9.97 10.50 25.51
C ASP A 127 9.28 9.55 24.51
N ALA A 128 8.87 8.39 25.01
CA ALA A 128 8.19 7.37 24.24
C ALA A 128 6.79 7.82 23.75
N THR A 129 6.12 8.71 24.48
CA THR A 129 4.82 9.26 24.10
C THR A 129 4.96 10.20 22.92
N GLU A 130 5.94 11.12 22.96
CA GLU A 130 6.23 11.96 21.82
C GLU A 130 6.68 11.15 20.60
N TYR A 131 7.54 10.15 20.80
CA TYR A 131 7.96 9.27 19.72
C TYR A 131 6.78 8.55 19.05
N ARG A 132 5.88 7.96 19.85
CA ARG A 132 4.64 7.32 19.35
C ARG A 132 3.76 8.31 18.60
N ARG A 133 3.65 9.55 19.07
CA ARG A 133 2.89 10.61 18.40
C ARG A 133 3.45 10.90 17.01
N ILE A 134 4.79 11.02 16.88
CA ILE A 134 5.43 11.24 15.57
C ILE A 134 5.18 10.04 14.64
N ILE A 135 5.39 8.81 15.13
CA ILE A 135 5.18 7.60 14.32
C ILE A 135 3.72 7.47 13.89
N GLY A 136 2.75 7.76 14.76
CA GLY A 136 1.34 7.76 14.42
C GLY A 136 1.01 8.71 13.27
N CYS A 137 1.55 9.94 13.34
CA CYS A 137 1.44 10.92 12.26
C CYS A 137 2.07 10.43 10.94
N LEU A 138 3.29 9.88 11.00
CA LEU A 138 3.98 9.36 9.82
C LEU A 138 3.27 8.16 9.20
N ARG A 139 2.65 7.29 10.01
CA ARG A 139 1.87 6.14 9.53
C ARG A 139 0.67 6.57 8.69
N TYR A 140 0.06 7.70 9.00
CA TYR A 140 -1.07 8.22 8.22
C TYR A 140 -0.66 8.77 6.85
N LEU A 141 0.58 9.26 6.69
CA LEU A 141 1.11 9.64 5.37
C LEU A 141 1.27 8.44 4.42
N LEU A 142 1.34 7.22 4.96
CA LEU A 142 1.58 6.02 4.15
C LEU A 142 0.45 5.73 3.17
N HIS A 143 -0.73 6.35 3.32
CA HIS A 143 -1.85 6.25 2.37
C HIS A 143 -1.55 6.86 1.00
N THR A 144 -0.64 7.82 0.91
CA THR A 144 -0.19 8.43 -0.36
C THR A 144 1.32 8.38 -0.56
N ARG A 145 2.07 7.87 0.44
CA ARG A 145 3.54 7.85 0.47
C ARG A 145 4.12 6.45 0.68
N PRO A 146 3.98 5.53 -0.30
CA PRO A 146 4.58 4.20 -0.24
C PRO A 146 6.09 4.24 0.02
N ASP A 147 6.79 5.28 -0.44
CA ASP A 147 8.22 5.51 -0.27
C ASP A 147 8.68 5.71 1.19
N LEU A 148 7.74 6.00 2.09
CA LEU A 148 8.01 6.11 3.52
C LEU A 148 7.83 4.76 4.25
N SER A 149 7.13 3.79 3.65
CA SER A 149 6.62 2.59 4.34
C SER A 149 7.70 1.82 5.08
N TYR A 150 8.84 1.55 4.43
CA TYR A 150 9.95 0.84 5.07
C TYR A 150 10.52 1.63 6.25
N SER A 151 10.88 2.90 6.03
CA SER A 151 11.53 3.73 7.06
C SER A 151 10.65 3.93 8.30
N VAL A 152 9.36 4.20 8.10
CA VAL A 152 8.38 4.34 9.18
C VAL A 152 8.12 2.99 9.86
N GLY A 153 8.04 1.91 9.08
CA GLY A 153 7.91 0.55 9.58
C GLY A 153 9.05 0.15 10.51
N MET A 154 10.30 0.41 10.09
CA MET A 154 11.50 0.19 10.89
C MET A 154 11.51 1.02 12.18
N ALA A 155 11.29 2.34 12.09
CA ALA A 155 11.28 3.22 13.24
C ALA A 155 10.18 2.84 14.25
N SER A 156 9.03 2.35 13.78
CA SER A 156 7.91 1.96 14.64
C SER A 156 8.20 0.76 15.54
N ARG A 157 9.23 -0.05 15.25
CA ARG A 157 9.59 -1.22 16.07
C ARG A 157 10.05 -0.86 17.48
N TYR A 158 10.41 0.41 17.71
CA TYR A 158 11.04 0.90 18.93
C TYR A 158 10.16 1.87 19.74
N MET A 159 8.84 1.84 19.52
CA MET A 159 7.88 2.74 20.17
C MET A 159 7.71 2.56 21.69
N GLU A 160 8.16 1.42 22.24
CA GLU A 160 8.04 1.13 23.67
C GLU A 160 9.16 1.83 24.48
N LYS A 161 10.41 1.66 24.04
CA LYS A 161 11.61 2.20 24.69
C LYS A 161 12.54 2.86 23.65
N PRO A 162 12.14 3.99 23.05
CA PRO A 162 12.95 4.68 22.07
C PRO A 162 14.14 5.42 22.72
N THR A 163 15.19 5.58 21.94
CA THR A 163 16.42 6.28 22.33
C THR A 163 16.77 7.37 21.32
N SER A 164 17.82 8.14 21.61
CA SER A 164 18.38 9.15 20.69
C SER A 164 18.77 8.57 19.33
N MET A 165 19.20 7.30 19.25
CA MET A 165 19.46 6.60 17.98
C MET A 165 18.20 6.53 17.12
N HIS A 166 17.11 6.05 17.69
CA HIS A 166 15.80 5.93 17.04
C HIS A 166 15.25 7.31 16.64
N HIS A 167 15.43 8.31 17.50
CA HIS A 167 14.96 9.66 17.22
C HIS A 167 15.68 10.32 16.03
N LYS A 168 16.98 10.05 15.84
CA LYS A 168 17.74 10.53 14.67
C LYS A 168 17.14 10.01 13.36
N VAL A 169 16.73 8.74 13.33
CA VAL A 169 16.03 8.14 12.18
C VAL A 169 14.71 8.86 11.92
N VAL A 170 13.89 9.08 12.95
CA VAL A 170 12.61 9.80 12.80
C VAL A 170 12.82 11.23 12.29
N LYS A 171 13.83 11.95 12.80
CA LYS A 171 14.22 13.27 12.28
C LYS A 171 14.61 13.19 10.81
N GLN A 172 15.33 12.17 10.38
CA GLN A 172 15.67 12.00 8.97
C GLN A 172 14.43 11.78 8.09
N ILE A 173 13.46 10.99 8.54
CA ILE A 173 12.18 10.79 7.83
C ILE A 173 11.46 12.14 7.67
N LEU A 174 11.43 12.97 8.72
CA LEU A 174 10.82 14.31 8.67
C LEU A 174 11.59 15.27 7.73
N ARG A 175 12.93 15.23 7.70
CA ARG A 175 13.74 15.99 6.74
C ARG A 175 13.46 15.59 5.30
N TYR A 176 13.26 14.29 5.05
CA TYR A 176 12.87 13.80 3.75
C TYR A 176 11.46 14.26 3.36
N LEU A 177 10.50 14.20 4.30
CA LEU A 177 9.15 14.73 4.10
C LEU A 177 9.18 16.22 3.74
N LYS A 178 10.02 17.02 4.40
CA LYS A 178 10.23 18.45 4.08
C LYS A 178 10.66 18.68 2.63
N GLY A 179 11.54 17.84 2.10
CA GLY A 179 11.97 17.91 0.70
C GLY A 179 10.95 17.36 -0.30
N THR A 180 9.88 16.73 0.17
CA THR A 180 8.93 15.97 -0.65
C THR A 180 7.47 16.25 -0.26
N ILE A 181 7.18 17.46 0.21
CA ILE A 181 5.84 17.86 0.71
C ILE A 181 4.76 17.66 -0.35
N TYR A 182 5.07 17.92 -1.61
CA TYR A 182 4.15 17.84 -2.74
C TYR A 182 4.19 16.50 -3.47
N PHE A 183 4.90 15.51 -2.92
CA PHE A 183 4.89 14.17 -3.48
C PHE A 183 3.61 13.44 -3.12
N GLY A 184 3.07 12.70 -4.09
CA GLY A 184 1.88 11.88 -3.94
C GLY A 184 1.73 10.91 -5.10
N LEU A 185 0.61 10.20 -5.14
CA LEU A 185 0.31 9.19 -6.16
C LEU A 185 -0.39 9.83 -7.36
N ALA A 186 0.04 9.47 -8.56
CA ALA A 186 -0.61 9.86 -9.81
C ALA A 186 -1.21 8.63 -10.50
N TYR A 187 -2.53 8.62 -10.61
CA TYR A 187 -3.30 7.62 -11.33
C TYR A 187 -3.60 8.15 -12.72
N THR A 188 -3.24 7.40 -13.76
CA THR A 188 -3.57 7.75 -15.15
C THR A 188 -4.58 6.77 -15.70
N LYS A 189 -5.41 7.23 -16.64
CA LYS A 189 -6.34 6.34 -17.35
C LYS A 189 -5.57 5.18 -18.00
N GLY A 190 -5.86 3.97 -17.54
CA GLY A 190 -5.29 2.74 -18.09
C GLY A 190 -5.98 2.26 -19.36
N PRO A 191 -5.48 1.17 -19.97
CA PRO A 191 -6.16 0.49 -21.07
C PRO A 191 -7.55 -0.01 -20.67
N GLN A 192 -8.38 -0.33 -21.66
CA GLN A 192 -9.70 -0.92 -21.42
C GLN A 192 -9.60 -2.30 -20.79
N GLU A 193 -8.59 -3.08 -21.19
CA GLU A 193 -8.35 -4.38 -20.58
C GLU A 193 -7.81 -4.22 -19.16
N ILE A 194 -8.52 -4.83 -18.21
CA ILE A 194 -8.13 -4.86 -16.81
C ILE A 194 -7.03 -5.90 -16.61
N SER A 195 -5.93 -5.46 -16.01
CA SER A 195 -4.81 -6.29 -15.58
C SER A 195 -4.46 -6.00 -14.13
N ILE A 196 -4.16 -7.04 -13.36
CA ILE A 196 -3.62 -6.93 -12.00
C ILE A 196 -2.32 -7.70 -11.95
N PHE A 197 -1.27 -7.06 -11.47
CA PHE A 197 0.00 -7.71 -11.20
C PHE A 197 0.63 -7.14 -9.94
N GLY A 198 1.54 -7.90 -9.34
CA GLY A 198 2.20 -7.51 -8.12
C GLY A 198 3.65 -7.92 -8.08
N TYR A 199 4.35 -7.32 -7.13
CA TYR A 199 5.75 -7.54 -6.83
C TYR A 199 5.86 -7.98 -5.39
N SER A 200 6.71 -8.97 -5.13
CA SER A 200 7.07 -9.40 -3.77
C SER A 200 8.58 -9.44 -3.66
N ASP A 201 9.08 -8.96 -2.52
CA ASP A 201 10.50 -8.96 -2.16
C ASP A 201 10.63 -9.18 -0.65
N SER A 202 11.79 -9.65 -0.21
CA SER A 202 12.15 -9.73 1.20
C SER A 202 13.60 -9.35 1.45
N ASP A 203 13.87 -8.63 2.54
CA ASP A 203 15.22 -8.66 3.10
C ASP A 203 15.52 -10.04 3.72
N LEU A 204 16.78 -10.30 4.06
CA LEU A 204 17.16 -11.44 4.91
C LEU A 204 17.65 -10.93 6.26
N ALA A 205 16.92 -11.27 7.32
CA ALA A 205 17.30 -11.00 8.70
C ALA A 205 17.71 -9.53 8.95
N GLY A 206 17.00 -8.58 8.34
CA GLY A 206 17.28 -7.15 8.46
C GLY A 206 17.02 -6.59 9.86
N ASP A 207 16.21 -7.27 10.67
CA ASP A 207 16.01 -6.94 12.08
C ASP A 207 17.23 -7.37 12.92
N LEU A 208 17.99 -6.43 13.48
CA LEU A 208 19.19 -6.76 14.26
C LEU A 208 18.86 -7.49 15.58
N ASP A 209 17.71 -7.17 16.20
CA ASP A 209 17.34 -7.73 17.50
C ASP A 209 16.78 -9.16 17.42
N GLY A 210 15.87 -9.41 16.47
CA GLY A 210 15.16 -10.68 16.35
C GLY A 210 15.49 -11.48 15.10
N ARG A 211 16.38 -10.97 14.23
CA ARG A 211 16.80 -11.60 12.96
C ARG A 211 15.65 -11.96 12.01
N LYS A 212 14.48 -11.35 12.20
CA LYS A 212 13.32 -11.51 11.30
C LYS A 212 13.49 -10.63 10.07
N SER A 213 13.01 -11.13 8.94
CA SER A 213 13.05 -10.38 7.69
C SER A 213 11.94 -9.32 7.61
N THR A 214 12.07 -8.41 6.65
CA THR A 214 11.03 -7.46 6.23
C THR A 214 10.54 -7.84 4.83
N SER A 215 9.26 -8.15 4.71
CA SER A 215 8.58 -8.41 3.44
C SER A 215 7.99 -7.14 2.87
N GLY A 216 8.15 -6.95 1.57
CA GLY A 216 7.56 -5.87 0.79
C GLY A 216 6.63 -6.43 -0.27
N MET A 217 5.51 -5.75 -0.51
CA MET A 217 4.68 -6.04 -1.67
C MET A 217 4.13 -4.76 -2.30
N ALA A 218 3.98 -4.76 -3.63
CA ALA A 218 3.38 -3.67 -4.38
C ALA A 218 2.51 -4.25 -5.50
N PHE A 219 1.21 -3.95 -5.49
CA PHE A 219 0.22 -4.40 -6.45
C PHE A 219 -0.33 -3.24 -7.27
N TYR A 220 -0.44 -3.49 -8.56
CA TYR A 220 -0.87 -2.53 -9.56
C TYR A 220 -2.16 -3.00 -10.21
N PHE A 221 -3.09 -2.06 -10.37
CA PHE A 221 -4.23 -2.18 -11.26
C PHE A 221 -3.87 -1.42 -12.53
N ASN A 222 -3.70 -2.14 -13.64
CA ASN A 222 -2.97 -1.66 -14.80
C ASN A 222 -1.61 -1.09 -14.35
N GLU A 223 -1.24 0.13 -14.74
CA GLU A 223 0.03 0.75 -14.31
C GLU A 223 -0.07 1.56 -13.00
N SER A 224 -1.22 1.54 -12.32
CA SER A 224 -1.43 2.33 -11.10
C SER A 224 -1.28 1.51 -9.83
N LEU A 225 -0.45 1.98 -8.90
CA LEU A 225 -0.27 1.33 -7.60
C LEU A 225 -1.56 1.46 -6.75
N VAL A 226 -2.13 0.33 -6.34
CA VAL A 226 -3.39 0.29 -5.57
C VAL A 226 -3.26 -0.37 -4.20
N SER A 227 -2.21 -1.16 -3.97
CA SER A 227 -1.98 -1.82 -2.69
C SER A 227 -0.49 -2.04 -2.46
N TRP A 228 0.00 -1.66 -1.29
CA TRP A 228 1.41 -1.84 -0.91
C TRP A 228 1.54 -2.13 0.58
N ASN A 229 2.63 -2.78 0.95
CA ASN A 229 2.94 -3.03 2.36
C ASN A 229 4.45 -3.20 2.57
N SER A 230 4.92 -2.81 3.76
CA SER A 230 6.24 -3.14 4.30
C SER A 230 6.03 -3.71 5.70
N GLN A 231 6.33 -4.99 5.88
CA GLN A 231 5.97 -5.71 7.09
C GLN A 231 7.11 -6.61 7.59
N LYS A 232 7.39 -6.52 8.89
CA LYS A 232 8.26 -7.48 9.58
C LYS A 232 7.61 -8.87 9.57
N GLN A 233 8.34 -9.86 9.07
CA GLN A 233 7.89 -11.25 9.07
C GLN A 233 7.64 -11.75 10.50
N LYS A 234 6.67 -12.67 10.64
CA LYS A 234 6.30 -13.23 11.95
C LYS A 234 7.33 -14.22 12.48
N THR A 235 7.99 -14.97 11.59
CA THR A 235 9.00 -15.99 11.90
C THR A 235 10.35 -15.60 11.31
N VAL A 236 11.43 -16.18 11.84
CA VAL A 236 12.79 -16.03 11.30
C VAL A 236 12.93 -16.99 10.12
N ALA A 237 13.45 -16.50 8.99
CA ALA A 237 13.81 -17.30 7.84
C ALA A 237 15.27 -17.77 7.95
N LEU A 238 15.57 -19.00 7.53
CA LEU A 238 16.91 -19.58 7.59
C LEU A 238 17.73 -19.31 6.32
N SER A 239 17.09 -18.81 5.26
CA SER A 239 17.75 -18.45 4.00
C SER A 239 16.99 -17.35 3.25
N SER A 240 17.66 -16.67 2.32
CA SER A 240 16.98 -15.70 1.44
C SER A 240 15.85 -16.34 0.64
N CYS A 241 16.04 -17.58 0.18
CA CYS A 241 15.01 -18.35 -0.52
C CYS A 241 13.74 -18.50 0.34
N GLU A 242 13.92 -18.84 1.63
CA GLU A 242 12.81 -19.00 2.56
C GLU A 242 12.12 -17.67 2.88
N ALA A 243 12.91 -16.60 3.07
CA ALA A 243 12.37 -15.26 3.34
C ALA A 243 11.52 -14.75 2.16
N GLU A 244 12.03 -14.91 0.93
CA GLU A 244 11.33 -14.59 -0.31
C GLU A 244 10.07 -15.43 -0.50
N PHE A 245 10.15 -16.73 -0.23
CA PHE A 245 9.00 -17.62 -0.29
C PHE A 245 7.88 -17.18 0.68
N MET A 246 8.25 -16.80 1.91
CA MET A 246 7.31 -16.30 2.90
C MET A 246 6.68 -14.96 2.50
N ALA A 247 7.46 -14.06 1.89
CA ALA A 247 6.96 -12.80 1.35
C ALA A 247 5.96 -13.06 0.22
N ALA A 248 6.33 -13.91 -0.74
CA ALA A 248 5.50 -14.26 -1.90
C ALA A 248 4.19 -14.92 -1.47
N THR A 249 4.20 -15.78 -0.45
CA THR A 249 2.97 -16.38 0.10
C THR A 249 2.03 -15.31 0.67
N THR A 250 2.58 -14.34 1.39
CA THR A 250 1.78 -13.24 1.94
C THR A 250 1.23 -12.34 0.83
N ALA A 251 2.04 -12.06 -0.19
CA ALA A 251 1.60 -11.33 -1.38
C ALA A 251 0.53 -12.11 -2.16
N ALA A 252 0.62 -13.44 -2.24
CA ALA A 252 -0.39 -14.29 -2.87
C ALA A 252 -1.78 -14.14 -2.20
N CYS A 253 -1.84 -14.06 -0.87
CA CYS A 253 -3.10 -13.77 -0.19
C CYS A 253 -3.71 -12.43 -0.64
N GLN A 254 -2.88 -11.38 -0.73
CA GLN A 254 -3.30 -10.06 -1.22
C GLN A 254 -3.75 -10.12 -2.69
N ALA A 255 -3.03 -10.87 -3.53
CA ALA A 255 -3.36 -11.06 -4.93
C ALA A 255 -4.74 -11.70 -5.11
N LEU A 256 -5.06 -12.75 -4.34
CA LEU A 256 -6.36 -13.42 -4.40
C LEU A 256 -7.51 -12.53 -3.95
N TRP A 257 -7.28 -11.71 -2.91
CA TRP A 257 -8.26 -10.74 -2.44
C TRP A 257 -8.51 -9.68 -3.52
N LEU A 258 -7.45 -9.08 -4.10
CA LEU A 258 -7.57 -8.11 -5.19
C LEU A 258 -8.25 -8.70 -6.43
N ARG A 259 -7.90 -9.93 -6.80
CA ARG A 259 -8.52 -10.67 -7.90
C ARG A 259 -10.02 -10.81 -7.72
N SER A 260 -10.45 -11.22 -6.53
CA SER A 260 -11.87 -11.39 -6.20
C SER A 260 -12.58 -10.04 -6.13
N LEU A 261 -11.95 -9.04 -5.51
CA LEU A 261 -12.51 -7.70 -5.35
C LEU A 261 -12.77 -7.07 -6.72
N VAL A 262 -11.76 -7.05 -7.60
CA VAL A 262 -11.89 -6.46 -8.92
C VAL A 262 -12.96 -7.18 -9.75
N SER A 263 -12.98 -8.51 -9.72
CA SER A 263 -14.02 -9.30 -10.40
C SER A 263 -15.43 -8.93 -9.92
N GLU A 264 -15.62 -8.75 -8.61
CA GLU A 264 -16.92 -8.34 -8.05
C GLU A 264 -17.30 -6.90 -8.41
N LEU A 265 -16.34 -5.96 -8.40
CA LEU A 265 -16.57 -4.55 -8.74
C LEU A 265 -16.87 -4.34 -10.23
N THR A 266 -16.26 -5.12 -11.11
CA THR A 266 -16.38 -4.96 -12.57
C THR A 266 -17.44 -5.88 -13.18
N GLY A 267 -17.75 -6.99 -12.50
CA GLY A 267 -18.55 -8.08 -13.03
C GLY A 267 -17.84 -8.89 -14.12
N GLU A 268 -16.52 -8.75 -14.25
CA GLU A 268 -15.69 -9.56 -15.13
C GLU A 268 -15.21 -10.84 -14.42
N GLU A 269 -14.96 -11.89 -15.21
CA GLU A 269 -14.41 -13.14 -14.66
C GLU A 269 -13.02 -12.90 -14.05
N PRO A 270 -12.71 -13.53 -12.91
CA PRO A 270 -11.48 -13.28 -12.18
C PRO A 270 -10.26 -13.87 -12.92
N LYS A 271 -9.45 -12.98 -13.51
CA LYS A 271 -8.22 -13.33 -14.24
C LYS A 271 -7.08 -13.77 -13.30
N PRO A 272 -6.11 -14.56 -13.77
CA PRO A 272 -4.89 -14.86 -13.02
C PRO A 272 -4.09 -13.59 -12.69
N VAL A 273 -3.49 -13.52 -11.50
CA VAL A 273 -2.63 -12.39 -11.10
C VAL A 273 -1.16 -12.79 -11.25
N THR A 274 -0.39 -12.01 -11.99
CA THR A 274 1.06 -12.21 -12.10
C THR A 274 1.76 -11.65 -10.86
N LEU A 275 2.55 -12.48 -10.18
CA LEU A 275 3.39 -12.11 -9.05
C LEU A 275 4.86 -12.21 -9.45
N PHE A 276 5.54 -11.07 -9.50
CA PHE A 276 6.95 -10.96 -9.82
C PHE A 276 7.83 -11.13 -8.57
N VAL A 277 8.80 -12.04 -8.67
CA VAL A 277 9.74 -12.42 -7.61
C VAL A 277 11.14 -12.48 -8.20
N ASP A 278 12.18 -12.03 -7.50
CA ASP A 278 13.55 -12.00 -8.03
C ASP A 278 14.43 -13.17 -7.55
N ASN A 279 13.85 -14.10 -6.80
CA ASN A 279 14.54 -15.29 -6.30
C ASN A 279 14.10 -16.57 -7.03
N ARG A 280 14.94 -17.06 -7.95
CA ARG A 280 14.69 -18.27 -8.73
C ARG A 280 14.46 -19.52 -7.89
N SER A 281 15.15 -19.66 -6.76
CA SER A 281 14.98 -20.81 -5.87
C SER A 281 13.59 -20.77 -5.21
N ALA A 282 13.13 -19.60 -4.77
CA ALA A 282 11.78 -19.45 -4.22
C ALA A 282 10.72 -19.75 -5.28
N ILE A 283 10.91 -19.29 -6.52
CA ILE A 283 10.01 -19.59 -7.65
C ILE A 283 9.95 -21.09 -7.92
N ALA A 284 11.10 -21.78 -7.94
CA ALA A 284 11.14 -23.22 -8.13
C ALA A 284 10.37 -23.95 -7.02
N LEU A 285 10.48 -23.49 -5.77
CA LEU A 285 9.72 -24.03 -4.65
C LEU A 285 8.20 -23.80 -4.81
N MET A 286 7.78 -22.67 -5.37
CA MET A 286 6.37 -22.36 -5.64
C MET A 286 5.78 -23.15 -6.80
N LYS A 287 6.59 -23.52 -7.81
CA LYS A 287 6.12 -24.22 -9.02
C LYS A 287 6.25 -25.74 -8.97
N ASN A 288 7.11 -26.31 -8.12
CA ASN A 288 7.43 -27.74 -8.17
C ASN A 288 7.04 -28.49 -6.88
N PRO A 289 6.19 -29.54 -6.96
CA PRO A 289 5.68 -30.29 -5.82
C PRO A 289 6.72 -31.23 -5.17
N VAL A 290 7.87 -31.50 -5.79
CA VAL A 290 8.85 -32.47 -5.29
C VAL A 290 9.67 -31.95 -4.10
N PHE A 291 9.72 -30.63 -3.87
CA PHE A 291 10.58 -30.01 -2.84
C PHE A 291 9.95 -29.95 -1.43
N HIS A 292 9.43 -31.06 -0.89
CA HIS A 292 8.77 -31.10 0.45
C HIS A 292 9.71 -31.38 1.64
N GLY A 293 10.96 -31.79 1.41
CA GLY A 293 11.72 -32.55 2.43
C GLY A 293 12.28 -31.80 3.65
N ARG A 294 12.31 -30.45 3.71
CA ARG A 294 13.15 -29.75 4.72
C ARG A 294 12.55 -28.53 5.45
N SER A 295 11.25 -28.23 5.32
CA SER A 295 10.70 -26.95 5.81
C SER A 295 9.33 -27.06 6.50
N LYS A 296 9.23 -27.95 7.50
CA LYS A 296 8.00 -28.23 8.26
C LYS A 296 7.37 -27.01 8.94
N HIS A 297 8.17 -26.00 9.32
CA HIS A 297 7.69 -24.79 10.03
C HIS A 297 6.97 -23.78 9.13
N ILE A 298 6.94 -24.01 7.82
CA ILE A 298 6.21 -23.20 6.83
C ILE A 298 5.42 -24.07 5.83
N ASP A 299 5.18 -25.34 6.16
CA ASP A 299 4.54 -26.34 5.29
C ASP A 299 3.15 -25.91 4.77
N THR A 300 2.31 -25.34 5.63
CA THR A 300 1.00 -24.80 5.21
C THR A 300 1.14 -23.67 4.18
N LYS A 301 2.18 -22.84 4.29
CA LYS A 301 2.46 -21.78 3.31
C LYS A 301 2.91 -22.37 1.97
N PHE A 302 3.69 -23.46 2.00
CA PHE A 302 4.06 -24.23 0.80
C PHE A 302 2.84 -24.72 0.05
N HIS A 303 1.95 -25.43 0.73
CA HIS A 303 0.75 -25.95 0.10
C HIS A 303 -0.13 -24.84 -0.45
N PHE A 304 -0.35 -23.76 0.30
CA PHE A 304 -1.23 -22.67 -0.11
C PHE A 304 -0.82 -22.01 -1.43
N ILE A 305 0.41 -21.48 -1.54
CA ILE A 305 0.80 -20.76 -2.76
C ILE A 305 0.92 -21.69 -3.97
N ARG A 306 1.34 -22.95 -3.76
CA ARG A 306 1.37 -23.97 -4.80
C ARG A 306 -0.03 -24.25 -5.34
N GLU A 307 -0.99 -24.48 -4.45
CA GLU A 307 -2.39 -24.69 -4.83
C GLU A 307 -2.94 -23.51 -5.63
N CYS A 308 -2.58 -22.27 -5.26
CA CYS A 308 -2.97 -21.08 -6.02
C CYS A 308 -2.38 -21.07 -7.44
N VAL A 309 -1.13 -21.51 -7.59
CA VAL A 309 -0.44 -21.63 -8.89
C VAL A 309 -1.03 -22.76 -9.72
N GLU A 310 -1.26 -23.94 -9.12
CA GLU A 310 -1.86 -25.11 -9.77
C GLU A 310 -3.29 -24.83 -10.26
N LYS A 311 -4.08 -24.06 -9.48
CA LYS A 311 -5.41 -23.59 -9.87
C LYS A 311 -5.39 -22.47 -10.93
N GLY A 312 -4.20 -22.01 -11.35
CA GLY A 312 -4.06 -20.91 -12.29
C GLY A 312 -4.56 -19.56 -11.76
N GLN A 313 -4.67 -19.40 -10.44
CA GLN A 313 -5.11 -18.13 -9.83
C GLN A 313 -3.97 -17.12 -9.73
N ILE A 314 -2.74 -17.61 -9.57
CA ILE A 314 -1.52 -16.82 -9.49
C ILE A 314 -0.49 -17.39 -10.48
N MET A 315 0.17 -16.50 -11.24
CA MET A 315 1.31 -16.85 -12.07
C MET A 315 2.56 -16.22 -11.45
N VAL A 316 3.54 -17.03 -11.06
CA VAL A 316 4.78 -16.51 -10.46
C VAL A 316 5.84 -16.38 -11.54
N GLU A 317 6.35 -15.17 -11.75
CA GLU A 317 7.35 -14.89 -12.79
C GLU A 317 8.61 -14.27 -12.21
N PHE A 318 9.75 -14.58 -12.85
CA PHE A 318 11.02 -14.01 -12.46
C PHE A 318 11.12 -12.56 -12.93
N ILE A 319 11.59 -11.67 -12.06
CA ILE A 319 12.04 -10.33 -12.46
C ILE A 319 13.47 -10.06 -12.02
N ASN A 320 14.17 -9.20 -12.75
CA ASN A 320 15.48 -8.73 -12.34
C ASN A 320 15.36 -7.81 -11.10
N THR A 321 16.28 -7.94 -10.13
CA THR A 321 16.33 -7.10 -8.92
C THR A 321 16.40 -5.60 -9.22
N GLY A 322 16.92 -5.19 -10.39
CA GLY A 322 16.91 -3.78 -10.81
C GLY A 322 15.51 -3.21 -11.08
N GLU A 323 14.55 -4.05 -11.42
CA GLU A 323 13.16 -3.70 -11.76
C GLU A 323 12.17 -4.13 -10.67
N GLN A 324 12.67 -4.72 -9.58
CA GLN A 324 11.89 -5.19 -8.45
C GLN A 324 11.27 -4.00 -7.69
N ARG A 325 10.00 -3.67 -7.99
CA ARG A 325 9.33 -2.49 -7.42
C ARG A 325 9.12 -2.58 -5.91
N ALA A 326 9.13 -3.80 -5.34
CA ALA A 326 9.00 -4.03 -3.90
C ALA A 326 10.30 -3.76 -3.12
N ASP A 327 11.45 -3.54 -3.78
CA ASP A 327 12.75 -3.27 -3.13
C ASP A 327 12.69 -2.09 -2.14
N ALA A 328 11.96 -1.02 -2.52
CA ALA A 328 11.83 0.17 -1.68
C ALA A 328 11.01 -0.07 -0.41
N LEU A 329 10.34 -1.22 -0.31
CA LEU A 329 9.49 -1.62 0.80
C LEU A 329 10.20 -2.62 1.74
N THR A 330 11.38 -3.12 1.39
CA THR A 330 12.13 -4.10 2.21
C THR A 330 13.41 -3.56 2.80
N LYS A 331 13.97 -2.48 2.24
CA LYS A 331 15.25 -1.92 2.66
C LYS A 331 15.36 -0.42 2.37
N ALA A 332 16.24 0.26 3.11
CA ALA A 332 16.61 1.64 2.82
C ALA A 332 17.50 1.68 1.57
N LEU A 333 17.13 2.54 0.62
CA LEU A 333 17.79 2.66 -0.68
C LEU A 333 18.56 3.98 -0.80
N PRO A 334 19.72 4.00 -1.49
CA PRO A 334 20.41 5.23 -1.84
C PRO A 334 19.50 6.16 -2.65
N GLY A 335 19.64 7.49 -2.47
CA GLY A 335 18.74 8.48 -3.05
C GLY A 335 18.46 8.35 -4.55
N VAL A 336 19.45 7.95 -5.37
CA VAL A 336 19.25 7.72 -6.82
C VAL A 336 18.35 6.51 -7.08
N LYS A 337 18.62 5.37 -6.41
CA LYS A 337 17.80 4.16 -6.54
C LYS A 337 16.41 4.37 -5.96
N LEU A 338 16.29 5.07 -4.83
CA LEU A 338 14.99 5.45 -4.27
C LEU A 338 14.20 6.33 -5.25
N ALA A 339 14.84 7.31 -5.90
CA ALA A 339 14.17 8.13 -6.89
C ALA A 339 13.59 7.30 -8.05
N ALA A 340 14.35 6.34 -8.59
CA ALA A 340 13.84 5.42 -9.60
C ALA A 340 12.67 4.57 -9.07
N MET A 341 12.79 3.98 -7.88
CA MET A 341 11.73 3.18 -7.29
C MET A 341 10.46 3.97 -6.99
N ARG A 342 10.57 5.24 -6.57
CA ARG A 342 9.41 6.14 -6.40
C ARG A 342 8.64 6.31 -7.69
N GLN A 343 9.34 6.49 -8.82
CA GLN A 343 8.70 6.61 -10.13
C GLN A 343 7.94 5.33 -10.49
N LEU A 344 8.53 4.16 -10.22
CA LEU A 344 7.89 2.87 -10.45
C LEU A 344 6.68 2.63 -9.54
N LEU A 345 6.72 3.14 -8.30
CA LEU A 345 5.61 3.14 -7.34
C LEU A 345 4.53 4.19 -7.65
N GLY A 346 4.67 4.97 -8.73
CA GLY A 346 3.69 6.00 -9.11
C GLY A 346 3.76 7.28 -8.27
N ILE A 347 4.82 7.46 -7.46
CA ILE A 347 5.02 8.65 -6.63
C ILE A 347 5.70 9.72 -7.46
N ARG A 348 5.05 10.87 -7.60
CA ARG A 348 5.51 12.01 -8.41
C ARG A 348 5.48 13.29 -7.61
N ASP A 349 6.26 14.29 -8.06
CA ASP A 349 6.07 15.66 -7.63
C ASP A 349 4.83 16.24 -8.29
N LEU A 350 3.81 16.52 -7.50
CA LEU A 350 2.52 16.99 -7.98
C LEU A 350 2.42 18.52 -8.00
N GLN A 351 3.51 19.24 -7.72
CA GLN A 351 3.60 20.68 -8.00
C GLN A 351 4.04 20.93 -9.46
N SER A 352 4.82 20.02 -10.03
CA SER A 352 5.43 20.16 -11.35
C SER A 352 4.74 19.34 -12.46
N CYS A 353 3.52 18.84 -12.23
CA CYS A 353 2.75 18.18 -13.28
C CYS A 353 1.94 19.24 -14.03
N PRO A 354 2.34 19.66 -15.26
CA PRO A 354 1.45 20.42 -16.13
C PRO A 354 0.27 19.52 -16.55
N ASP A 355 -0.87 20.17 -16.82
CA ASP A 355 -2.12 19.54 -17.29
C ASP A 355 -1.89 18.55 -18.46
#